data_AF-A0A2D8EQ72-F1
#
_entry.id   AF-A0A2D8EQ72-F1
#
_cell.length_a   1.000
_cell.length_b   1.000
_cell.length_c   1.000
_cell.angle_alpha   90.00
_cell.angle_beta   90.00
_cell.angle_gamma   90.00
#
_symmetry.space_group_name_H-M   'P 1'
#
loop_
_entity.id
_entity.type
_entity.pdbx_description
1 polymer ?
#
loop_
_entity_poly.entity_id
_entity_poly.type
_entity_poly.pdbx_seq_one_letter_code
_entity_poly.pdbx_strand_id
1 'polypeptide(L)'
;MRVLKIILIAATVLVLAVIGARTLFGVQIGEFAFKAAVKSTLGQNALADAPDGLTVVLVGTGSPLPDPGRVGPMTVVVAGDRVFIVDAGAGSGRRFGELRLPWTNVEAVFLTHFHSDHIDGLGEVMLQHWAAGGAQAPLPIHGPDGVGQIVAGFDAAYALDSAYRIAHHGADVLSPSGQGADAVPFTPASTARKVYDRDGLSVTAVSVDHDPIEPAVAYRFDYKGRSVTISGDTVKDPRLVALARDTDILVHEALNADMVSQIRDQLNANGQARLAAIMNDILDYHTTPVEGAEVASEAGARMLVFSHFVPAVPSRLLYPAFLKGTDDAYDGPIIMGEDGMAFELSASSENIVRKRLD
;
A
#
# COMPACT_ATOMS: atom_id res chain seq x y z
N MET A 1 -37.91 10.73 40.50
CA MET A 1 -37.73 9.31 40.88
C MET A 1 -38.64 8.33 40.13
N ARG A 2 -39.97 8.54 40.02
CA ARG A 2 -40.87 7.59 39.30
C ARG A 2 -40.56 7.46 37.80
N VAL A 3 -40.30 8.58 37.12
CA VAL A 3 -39.96 8.60 35.69
C VAL A 3 -38.66 7.84 35.40
N LEU A 4 -37.62 8.05 36.21
CA LEU A 4 -36.34 7.34 36.09
C LEU A 4 -36.48 5.82 36.27
N LYS A 5 -37.35 5.36 37.18
CA LYS A 5 -37.64 3.93 37.35
C LYS A 5 -38.36 3.33 36.14
N ILE A 6 -39.30 4.06 35.55
CA ILE A 6 -40.02 3.63 34.34
C ILE A 6 -39.05 3.51 33.16
N ILE A 7 -38.17 4.50 32.98
CA ILE A 7 -37.13 4.48 31.93
C ILE A 7 -36.20 3.28 32.12
N LEU A 8 -35.74 3.03 33.35
CA LEU A 8 -34.85 1.92 33.65
C LEU A 8 -35.51 0.56 33.36
N ILE A 9 -36.76 0.38 33.79
CA ILE A 9 -37.53 -0.85 33.53
C ILE A 9 -37.73 -1.04 32.01
N ALA A 10 -38.11 0.01 31.29
CA ALA A 10 -38.27 -0.06 29.83
C ALA A 10 -36.96 -0.42 29.13
N ALA A 11 -35.83 0.16 29.55
CA ALA A 11 -34.51 -0.17 29.02
C ALA A 11 -34.11 -1.62 29.32
N THR A 12 -34.36 -2.11 30.54
CA THR A 12 -34.08 -3.51 30.90
C THR A 12 -34.95 -4.49 30.09
N VAL A 13 -36.25 -4.20 29.93
CA VAL A 13 -37.15 -5.03 29.11
C VAL A 13 -36.69 -5.04 27.65
N LEU A 14 -36.26 -3.89 27.11
CA LEU A 14 -35.72 -3.80 25.76
C LEU A 14 -34.44 -4.63 25.60
N VAL A 15 -33.50 -4.54 26.54
CA VAL A 15 -32.27 -5.34 26.51
C VAL A 15 -32.57 -6.84 26.57
N LEU A 16 -33.47 -7.27 27.47
CA LEU A 16 -33.89 -8.67 27.55
C LEU A 16 -34.62 -9.14 26.29
N ALA A 17 -35.43 -8.27 25.67
CA ALA A 17 -36.10 -8.57 24.41
C ALA A 17 -35.09 -8.70 23.25
N VAL A 18 -34.06 -7.84 23.19
CA VAL A 18 -32.97 -7.93 22.19
C VAL A 18 -32.14 -9.20 22.39
N ILE A 19 -31.77 -9.53 23.63
CA ILE A 19 -31.06 -10.78 23.95
C ILE A 19 -31.93 -12.00 23.63
N GLY A 20 -33.22 -11.96 23.98
CA GLY A 20 -34.19 -13.00 23.68
C GLY A 20 -34.35 -13.18 22.17
N ALA A 21 -34.50 -12.10 21.42
CA ALA A 21 -34.60 -12.13 19.96
C ALA A 21 -33.29 -12.64 19.30
N ARG A 22 -32.12 -12.21 19.78
CA ARG A 22 -30.82 -12.74 19.30
C ARG A 22 -30.67 -14.22 19.59
N THR A 23 -31.13 -14.69 20.75
CA THR A 23 -31.05 -16.12 21.11
C THR A 23 -32.04 -16.96 20.31
N LEU A 24 -33.28 -16.50 20.16
CA LEU A 24 -34.36 -17.24 19.49
C LEU A 24 -34.28 -17.17 17.96
N PHE A 25 -33.79 -16.05 17.41
CA PHE A 25 -33.73 -15.80 15.96
C PHE A 25 -32.31 -15.57 15.45
N GLY A 26 -31.29 -15.98 16.20
CA GLY A 26 -29.89 -15.73 15.86
C GLY A 26 -29.50 -16.24 14.48
N VAL A 27 -30.03 -17.39 14.07
CA VAL A 27 -29.82 -17.96 12.73
C VAL A 27 -30.43 -17.07 11.66
N GLN A 28 -31.70 -16.68 11.79
CA GLN A 28 -32.41 -15.86 10.80
C GLN A 28 -31.81 -14.45 10.71
N ILE A 29 -31.41 -13.86 11.85
CA ILE A 29 -30.69 -12.58 11.89
C ILE A 29 -29.36 -12.72 11.17
N GLY A 30 -28.61 -13.81 11.42
CA GLY A 30 -27.35 -14.11 10.75
C GLY A 30 -27.51 -14.29 9.24
N GLU A 31 -28.51 -15.06 8.79
CA GLU A 31 -28.81 -15.25 7.37
C GLU A 31 -29.23 -13.95 6.69
N PHE A 32 -30.06 -13.14 7.34
CA PHE A 32 -30.45 -11.83 6.84
C PHE A 32 -29.25 -10.89 6.71
N ALA A 33 -28.42 -10.81 7.76
CA ALA A 33 -27.20 -10.01 7.77
C ALA A 33 -26.22 -10.47 6.68
N PHE A 34 -26.03 -11.78 6.52
CA PHE A 34 -25.19 -12.36 5.48
C PHE A 34 -25.71 -12.00 4.07
N LYS A 35 -27.00 -12.20 3.80
CA LYS A 35 -27.60 -11.83 2.51
C LYS A 35 -27.48 -10.34 2.21
N ALA A 36 -27.70 -9.50 3.22
CA ALA A 36 -27.53 -8.06 3.09
C ALA A 36 -26.07 -7.69 2.79
N ALA A 37 -25.11 -8.28 3.51
CA ALA A 37 -23.68 -8.06 3.31
C ALA A 37 -23.21 -8.52 1.91
N VAL A 38 -23.65 -9.70 1.47
CA VAL A 38 -23.36 -10.22 0.12
C VAL A 38 -23.85 -9.24 -0.95
N LYS A 39 -25.09 -8.76 -0.82
CA LYS A 39 -25.69 -7.81 -1.77
C LYS A 39 -24.98 -6.46 -1.81
N SER A 40 -24.43 -5.99 -0.69
CA SER A 40 -23.73 -4.69 -0.60
C SER A 40 -22.23 -4.77 -0.88
N THR A 41 -21.66 -5.96 -1.00
CA THR A 41 -20.19 -6.16 -1.06
C THR A 41 -19.75 -6.83 -2.35
N LEU A 42 -20.45 -7.85 -2.84
CA LEU A 42 -20.01 -8.58 -4.03
C LEU A 42 -20.16 -7.75 -5.31
N GLY A 43 -19.15 -7.81 -6.18
CA GLY A 43 -19.14 -7.15 -7.48
C GLY A 43 -19.01 -5.62 -7.41
N GLN A 44 -18.73 -5.07 -6.23
CA GLN A 44 -18.47 -3.64 -6.08
C GLN A 44 -17.01 -3.34 -6.43
N ASN A 45 -16.80 -2.22 -7.11
CA ASN A 45 -15.49 -1.65 -7.38
C ASN A 45 -15.43 -0.28 -6.70
N ALA A 46 -14.53 -0.12 -5.72
CA ALA A 46 -14.39 1.14 -4.98
C ALA A 46 -13.95 2.32 -5.86
N LEU A 47 -13.44 2.04 -7.05
CA LEU A 47 -12.97 3.04 -8.02
C LEU A 47 -13.92 3.25 -9.21
N ALA A 48 -15.14 2.68 -9.17
CA ALA A 48 -16.08 2.78 -10.29
C ALA A 48 -16.43 4.23 -10.70
N ASP A 49 -16.46 5.13 -9.72
CA ASP A 49 -16.79 6.55 -9.90
C ASP A 49 -15.54 7.46 -9.84
N ALA A 50 -14.33 6.88 -9.86
CA ALA A 50 -13.11 7.67 -9.88
C ALA A 50 -13.05 8.54 -11.15
N PRO A 51 -12.63 9.82 -11.05
CA PRO A 51 -12.54 10.68 -12.22
C PRO A 51 -11.44 10.19 -13.16
N ASP A 52 -11.59 10.51 -14.45
CA ASP A 52 -10.48 10.36 -15.39
C ASP A 52 -9.29 11.24 -14.93
N GLY A 53 -8.09 10.63 -14.89
CA GLY A 53 -6.90 11.18 -14.23
C GLY A 53 -6.12 10.10 -13.48
N LEU A 54 -5.46 10.48 -12.39
CA LEU A 54 -4.78 9.55 -11.48
C LEU A 54 -5.58 9.35 -10.19
N THR A 55 -5.61 8.12 -9.67
CA THR A 55 -6.01 7.85 -8.28
C THR A 55 -4.90 7.10 -7.58
N VAL A 56 -4.47 7.59 -6.41
CA VAL A 56 -3.49 6.90 -5.55
C VAL A 56 -4.24 6.28 -4.39
N VAL A 57 -4.01 5.00 -4.12
CA VAL A 57 -4.56 4.30 -2.95
C VAL A 57 -3.41 3.73 -2.15
N LEU A 58 -3.31 4.12 -0.88
CA LEU A 58 -2.41 3.50 0.07
C LEU A 58 -3.08 2.22 0.58
N VAL A 59 -2.75 1.07 -0.02
CA VAL A 59 -3.33 -0.21 0.38
C VAL A 59 -2.67 -0.69 1.66
N GLY A 60 -1.34 -0.59 1.72
CA GLY A 60 -0.54 -0.92 2.88
C GLY A 60 0.57 0.11 3.11
N THR A 61 0.76 0.50 4.36
CA THR A 61 1.66 1.59 4.77
C THR A 61 2.61 1.18 5.90
N GLY A 62 2.62 -0.10 6.27
CA GLY A 62 3.52 -0.65 7.27
C GLY A 62 4.95 -0.78 6.77
N SER A 63 5.77 -1.46 7.57
CA SER A 63 7.18 -1.78 7.31
C SER A 63 7.42 -3.23 7.79
N PRO A 64 8.66 -3.76 7.87
CA PRO A 64 8.88 -5.10 8.42
C PRO A 64 8.44 -5.24 9.88
N LEU A 65 8.30 -4.13 10.61
CA LEU A 65 7.87 -4.14 12.00
C LEU A 65 6.36 -4.31 12.11
N PRO A 66 5.86 -5.23 12.94
CA PRO A 66 4.43 -5.52 13.03
C PRO A 66 3.66 -4.31 13.57
N ASP A 67 2.61 -3.93 12.84
CA ASP A 67 1.67 -2.89 13.23
C ASP A 67 0.23 -3.46 13.18
N PRO A 68 -0.56 -3.37 14.26
CA PRO A 68 -1.93 -3.90 14.27
C PRO A 68 -2.89 -3.14 13.34
N GLY A 69 -2.51 -1.94 12.89
CA GLY A 69 -3.33 -1.08 12.03
C GLY A 69 -2.78 -0.93 10.60
N ARG A 70 -1.67 -1.57 10.25
CA ARG A 70 -1.04 -1.44 8.92
C ARG A 70 -0.53 -2.78 8.39
N VAL A 71 -0.86 -3.09 7.14
CA VAL A 71 -0.25 -4.20 6.40
C VAL A 71 1.02 -3.75 5.68
N GLY A 72 1.79 -4.69 5.12
CA GLY A 72 3.05 -4.39 4.43
C GLY A 72 2.87 -3.43 3.23
N PRO A 73 3.93 -2.71 2.83
CA PRO A 73 3.90 -1.71 1.77
C PRO A 73 3.16 -2.14 0.51
N MET A 74 2.18 -1.32 0.08
CA MET A 74 1.59 -1.38 -1.25
C MET A 74 0.92 -0.03 -1.56
N THR A 75 1.39 0.63 -2.62
CA THR A 75 0.73 1.80 -3.18
C THR A 75 0.13 1.45 -4.53
N VAL A 76 -1.17 1.65 -4.70
CA VAL A 76 -1.85 1.44 -5.98
C VAL A 76 -2.00 2.78 -6.68
N VAL A 77 -1.60 2.84 -7.96
CA VAL A 77 -1.83 3.98 -8.84
C VAL A 77 -2.77 3.55 -9.95
N VAL A 78 -3.87 4.28 -10.12
CA VAL A 78 -4.86 4.02 -11.16
C VAL A 78 -4.85 5.16 -12.15
N ALA A 79 -4.68 4.84 -13.44
CA ALA A 79 -4.67 5.80 -14.53
C ALA A 79 -5.87 5.53 -15.44
N GLY A 80 -6.93 6.33 -15.30
CA GLY A 80 -8.24 5.99 -15.88
C GLY A 80 -8.82 4.75 -15.20
N ASP A 81 -8.98 3.66 -15.93
CA ASP A 81 -9.45 2.36 -15.43
C ASP A 81 -8.33 1.34 -15.21
N ARG A 82 -7.08 1.69 -15.55
CA ARG A 82 -5.92 0.79 -15.52
C ARG A 82 -5.23 0.85 -14.16
N VAL A 83 -4.98 -0.30 -13.54
CA VAL A 83 -4.46 -0.39 -12.18
C VAL A 83 -3.00 -0.85 -12.19
N PHE A 84 -2.15 -0.10 -11.48
CA PHE A 84 -0.74 -0.38 -11.29
C PHE A 84 -0.46 -0.51 -9.80
N ILE A 85 0.30 -1.53 -9.43
CA ILE A 85 0.68 -1.81 -8.05
C ILE A 85 2.15 -1.45 -7.89
N VAL A 86 2.50 -0.73 -6.83
CA VAL A 86 3.89 -0.48 -6.43
C VAL A 86 4.14 -1.18 -5.09
N ASP A 87 5.06 -2.13 -5.13
CA ASP A 87 5.36 -3.10 -4.07
C ASP A 87 4.19 -4.00 -3.64
N ALA A 88 4.53 -5.12 -3.01
CA ALA A 88 3.61 -6.18 -2.63
C ALA A 88 3.98 -6.79 -1.28
N GLY A 89 3.82 -6.03 -0.20
CA GLY A 89 4.10 -6.48 1.16
C GLY A 89 3.06 -7.39 1.79
N ALA A 90 3.38 -8.01 2.92
CA ALA A 90 2.55 -9.03 3.55
C ALA A 90 1.16 -8.48 3.91
N GLY A 91 0.12 -9.21 3.50
CA GLY A 91 -1.28 -8.85 3.75
C GLY A 91 -1.84 -7.75 2.84
N SER A 92 -1.01 -7.10 2.02
CA SER A 92 -1.46 -6.06 1.08
C SER A 92 -2.38 -6.59 -0.01
N GLY A 93 -2.10 -7.78 -0.57
CA GLY A 93 -2.99 -8.44 -1.54
C GLY A 93 -4.38 -8.71 -0.96
N ARG A 94 -4.44 -9.24 0.26
CA ARG A 94 -5.72 -9.39 0.98
C ARG A 94 -6.41 -8.04 1.17
N ARG A 95 -5.67 -7.03 1.63
CA ARG A 95 -6.19 -5.69 1.87
C ARG A 95 -6.71 -5.03 0.59
N PHE A 96 -6.08 -5.24 -0.56
CA PHE A 96 -6.55 -4.80 -1.87
C PHE A 96 -7.97 -5.31 -2.15
N GLY A 97 -8.23 -6.59 -1.88
CA GLY A 97 -9.57 -7.19 -2.01
C GLY A 97 -10.58 -6.65 -0.99
N GLU A 98 -10.16 -6.41 0.25
CA GLU A 98 -11.01 -5.80 1.29
C GLU A 98 -11.45 -4.37 0.92
N LEU A 99 -10.56 -3.61 0.29
CA LEU A 99 -10.82 -2.27 -0.26
C LEU A 99 -11.60 -2.31 -1.58
N ARG A 100 -11.97 -3.49 -2.08
CA ARG A 100 -12.76 -3.69 -3.30
C ARG A 100 -12.10 -3.05 -4.54
N LEU A 101 -10.78 -3.10 -4.60
CA LEU A 101 -10.03 -2.69 -5.78
C LEU A 101 -10.15 -3.76 -6.88
N PRO A 102 -10.17 -3.37 -8.18
CA PRO A 102 -10.54 -4.28 -9.25
C PRO A 102 -9.33 -5.09 -9.75
N TRP A 103 -9.21 -6.35 -9.30
CA TRP A 103 -8.18 -7.29 -9.81
C TRP A 103 -8.22 -7.46 -11.33
N THR A 104 -9.41 -7.37 -11.93
CA THR A 104 -9.64 -7.47 -13.38
C THR A 104 -8.91 -6.41 -14.20
N ASN A 105 -8.49 -5.32 -13.55
CA ASN A 105 -7.91 -4.15 -14.20
C ASN A 105 -6.42 -3.97 -13.88
N VAL A 106 -5.84 -4.88 -13.09
CA VAL A 106 -4.40 -4.85 -12.76
C VAL A 106 -3.60 -5.14 -14.02
N GLU A 107 -2.79 -4.18 -14.44
CA GLU A 107 -1.99 -4.27 -15.67
C GLU A 107 -0.53 -4.59 -15.41
N ALA A 108 0.05 -4.06 -14.32
CA ALA A 108 1.44 -4.34 -13.96
C ALA A 108 1.72 -4.07 -12.48
N VAL A 109 2.76 -4.73 -11.98
CA VAL A 109 3.40 -4.45 -10.70
C VAL A 109 4.76 -3.80 -10.95
N PHE A 110 5.13 -2.83 -10.12
CA PHE A 110 6.47 -2.24 -10.06
C PHE A 110 7.07 -2.52 -8.67
N LEU A 111 8.23 -3.17 -8.62
CA LEU A 111 8.97 -3.38 -7.37
C LEU A 111 10.06 -2.33 -7.21
N THR A 112 10.12 -1.67 -6.06
CA THR A 112 11.12 -0.64 -5.75
C THR A 112 12.48 -1.27 -5.43
N HIS A 113 12.47 -2.36 -4.66
CA HIS A 113 13.65 -3.14 -4.30
C HIS A 113 13.23 -4.52 -3.77
N PHE A 114 14.16 -5.28 -3.18
CA PHE A 114 13.96 -6.69 -2.82
C PHE A 114 14.06 -7.00 -1.33
N HIS A 115 13.77 -6.03 -0.44
CA HIS A 115 13.48 -6.38 0.95
C HIS A 115 12.18 -7.18 1.05
N SER A 116 12.12 -8.03 2.07
CA SER A 116 11.01 -8.97 2.24
C SER A 116 9.66 -8.27 2.31
N ASP A 117 9.54 -7.19 3.05
CA ASP A 117 8.29 -6.47 3.25
C ASP A 117 7.77 -5.76 2.00
N HIS A 118 8.57 -5.66 0.92
CA HIS A 118 8.12 -5.14 -0.38
C HIS A 118 7.72 -6.25 -1.36
N ILE A 119 8.02 -7.52 -1.06
CA ILE A 119 7.82 -8.64 -2.00
C ILE A 119 7.13 -9.87 -1.41
N ASP A 120 7.04 -10.02 -0.09
CA ASP A 120 6.57 -11.23 0.59
C ASP A 120 5.06 -11.51 0.38
N GLY A 121 4.29 -10.52 -0.06
CA GLY A 121 2.90 -10.65 -0.50
C GLY A 121 2.74 -10.92 -2.01
N LEU A 122 3.82 -10.94 -2.80
CA LEU A 122 3.74 -10.98 -4.27
C LEU A 122 3.02 -12.24 -4.81
N GLY A 123 3.25 -13.39 -4.18
CA GLY A 123 2.56 -14.63 -4.57
C GLY A 123 1.03 -14.53 -4.43
N GLU A 124 0.53 -13.84 -3.40
CA GLU A 124 -0.91 -13.58 -3.27
C GLU A 124 -1.39 -12.64 -4.38
N VAL A 125 -0.65 -11.59 -4.69
CA VAL A 125 -0.98 -10.66 -5.78
C VAL A 125 -1.08 -11.39 -7.13
N MET A 126 -0.12 -12.26 -7.45
CA MET A 126 -0.12 -13.09 -8.67
C MET A 126 -1.34 -14.02 -8.72
N LEU A 127 -1.64 -14.70 -7.60
CA LEU A 127 -2.79 -15.58 -7.49
C LEU A 127 -4.11 -14.81 -7.67
N GLN A 128 -4.26 -13.65 -7.05
CA GLN A 128 -5.50 -12.87 -7.14
C GLN A 128 -5.69 -12.25 -8.52
N HIS A 129 -4.63 -11.74 -9.15
CA HIS A 129 -4.67 -11.30 -10.55
C HIS A 129 -5.18 -12.41 -11.48
N TRP A 130 -4.65 -13.62 -11.33
CA TRP A 130 -5.06 -14.77 -12.13
C TRP A 130 -6.47 -15.26 -11.79
N ALA A 131 -6.72 -15.62 -10.54
CA ALA A 131 -7.93 -16.33 -10.14
C ALA A 131 -9.12 -15.39 -9.92
N ALA A 132 -8.94 -14.28 -9.20
CA ALA A 132 -10.02 -13.32 -8.95
C ALA A 132 -10.18 -12.32 -10.10
N GLY A 133 -9.08 -11.92 -10.74
CA GLY A 133 -9.09 -11.06 -11.92
C GLY A 133 -9.43 -11.78 -13.22
N GLY A 134 -9.35 -13.12 -13.25
CA GLY A 134 -9.65 -13.91 -14.45
C GLY A 134 -8.64 -13.71 -15.57
N ALA A 135 -7.40 -13.34 -15.23
CA ALA A 135 -6.37 -13.01 -16.21
C ALA A 135 -6.09 -14.15 -17.19
N GLN A 136 -5.77 -13.78 -18.43
CA GLN A 136 -5.49 -14.71 -19.53
C GLN A 136 -4.01 -14.73 -19.94
N ALA A 137 -3.20 -13.87 -19.33
CA ALA A 137 -1.76 -13.79 -19.49
C ALA A 137 -1.10 -13.59 -18.11
N PRO A 138 0.18 -13.94 -17.93
CA PRO A 138 0.88 -13.74 -16.66
C PRO A 138 0.96 -12.24 -16.31
N LEU A 139 1.05 -11.94 -15.02
CA LEU A 139 1.17 -10.56 -14.54
C LEU A 139 2.54 -9.97 -14.91
N PRO A 140 2.62 -8.83 -15.64
CA PRO A 140 3.89 -8.15 -15.85
C PRO A 140 4.42 -7.56 -14.54
N ILE A 141 5.65 -7.93 -14.16
CA ILE A 141 6.33 -7.41 -12.96
C ILE A 141 7.58 -6.67 -13.39
N HIS A 142 7.50 -5.35 -13.36
CA HIS A 142 8.62 -4.44 -13.59
C HIS A 142 9.46 -4.32 -12.32
N GLY A 143 10.77 -4.36 -12.47
CA GLY A 143 11.67 -4.14 -11.35
C GLY A 143 13.11 -4.00 -11.80
N PRO A 144 14.00 -3.57 -10.89
CA PRO A 144 15.40 -3.45 -11.19
C PRO A 144 16.06 -4.82 -11.44
N ASP A 145 17.33 -4.81 -11.87
CA ASP A 145 18.10 -6.04 -12.11
C ASP A 145 18.00 -7.00 -10.90
N GLY A 146 17.55 -8.24 -11.14
CA GLY A 146 17.25 -9.23 -10.09
C GLY A 146 15.77 -9.62 -10.01
N VAL A 147 14.86 -8.83 -10.57
CA VAL A 147 13.40 -9.12 -10.53
C VAL A 147 13.04 -10.49 -11.12
N GLY A 148 13.77 -10.95 -12.15
CA GLY A 148 13.57 -12.30 -12.72
C GLY A 148 13.78 -13.43 -11.71
N GLN A 149 14.72 -13.28 -10.77
CA GLN A 149 14.94 -14.27 -9.71
C GLN A 149 13.78 -14.28 -8.72
N ILE A 150 13.24 -13.10 -8.37
CA ILE A 150 12.10 -12.97 -7.47
C ILE A 150 10.86 -13.63 -8.09
N VAL A 151 10.54 -13.29 -9.34
CA VAL A 151 9.40 -13.86 -10.07
C VAL A 151 9.51 -15.37 -10.17
N ALA A 152 10.67 -15.90 -10.61
CA ALA A 152 10.88 -17.34 -10.71
C ALA A 152 10.73 -18.06 -9.37
N GLY A 153 11.15 -17.42 -8.26
CA GLY A 153 10.99 -17.95 -6.92
C GLY A 153 9.53 -18.09 -6.49
N PHE A 154 8.72 -17.06 -6.74
CA PHE A 154 7.29 -17.09 -6.43
C PHE A 154 6.50 -18.03 -7.34
N ASP A 155 6.80 -18.07 -8.64
CA ASP A 155 6.21 -19.04 -9.56
C ASP A 155 6.47 -20.47 -9.11
N ALA A 156 7.71 -20.78 -8.70
CA ALA A 156 8.05 -22.09 -8.17
C ALA A 156 7.29 -22.41 -6.87
N ALA A 157 7.17 -21.44 -5.96
CA ALA A 157 6.44 -21.62 -4.71
C ALA A 157 4.94 -21.86 -4.92
N TYR A 158 4.32 -21.25 -5.94
CA TYR A 158 2.89 -21.34 -6.24
C TYR A 158 2.52 -22.39 -7.30
N ALA A 159 3.49 -23.11 -7.86
CA ALA A 159 3.26 -24.09 -8.92
C ALA A 159 2.29 -25.22 -8.53
N LEU A 160 2.41 -25.74 -7.30
CA LEU A 160 1.50 -26.79 -6.81
C LEU A 160 0.07 -26.28 -6.65
N ASP A 161 -0.13 -25.09 -6.07
CA ASP A 161 -1.45 -24.49 -5.89
C ASP A 161 -2.14 -24.24 -7.24
N SER A 162 -1.40 -23.67 -8.20
CA SER A 162 -1.90 -23.42 -9.55
C SER A 162 -2.35 -24.71 -10.24
N ALA A 163 -1.55 -25.79 -10.13
CA ALA A 163 -1.89 -27.09 -10.68
C ALA A 163 -3.17 -27.68 -10.07
N TYR A 164 -3.33 -27.61 -8.73
CA TYR A 164 -4.52 -28.11 -8.05
C TYR A 164 -5.78 -27.34 -8.47
N ARG A 165 -5.67 -26.02 -8.58
CA ARG A 165 -6.78 -25.15 -8.97
C ARG A 165 -7.25 -25.41 -10.40
N ILE A 166 -6.33 -25.50 -11.35
CA ILE A 166 -6.66 -25.82 -12.75
C ILE A 166 -7.32 -27.20 -12.82
N ALA A 167 -6.75 -28.21 -12.14
CA ALA A 167 -7.31 -29.56 -12.13
C ALA A 167 -8.72 -29.62 -11.50
N HIS A 168 -8.99 -28.80 -10.50
CA HIS A 168 -10.28 -28.77 -9.80
C HIS A 168 -11.36 -27.96 -10.52
N HIS A 169 -11.02 -26.76 -11.01
CA HIS A 169 -11.98 -25.82 -11.59
C HIS A 169 -12.10 -25.93 -13.13
N GLY A 170 -11.09 -26.50 -13.80
CA GLY A 170 -11.01 -26.57 -15.25
C GLY A 170 -10.36 -25.34 -15.88
N ALA A 171 -9.72 -25.54 -17.04
CA ALA A 171 -8.95 -24.51 -17.75
C ALA A 171 -9.80 -23.34 -18.29
N ASP A 172 -11.11 -23.55 -18.50
CA ASP A 172 -12.02 -22.48 -18.94
C ASP A 172 -12.34 -21.48 -17.81
N VAL A 173 -12.26 -21.92 -16.56
CA VAL A 173 -12.51 -21.08 -15.37
C VAL A 173 -11.21 -20.45 -14.88
N LEU A 174 -10.14 -21.24 -14.84
CA LEU A 174 -8.80 -20.80 -14.43
C LEU A 174 -7.82 -21.08 -15.56
N SER A 175 -7.56 -20.03 -16.34
CA SER A 175 -6.76 -20.12 -17.56
C SER A 175 -5.31 -20.47 -17.27
N PRO A 176 -4.78 -21.60 -17.74
CA PRO A 176 -3.37 -21.95 -17.49
C PRO A 176 -2.37 -20.92 -18.04
N SER A 177 -2.74 -20.14 -19.05
CA SER A 177 -1.88 -19.08 -19.59
C SER A 177 -1.85 -17.82 -18.74
N GLY A 178 -2.82 -17.64 -17.83
CA GLY A 178 -2.90 -16.49 -16.93
C GLY A 178 -2.14 -16.65 -15.62
N GLN A 179 -1.63 -17.85 -15.34
CA GLN A 179 -0.94 -18.13 -14.07
C GLN A 179 0.42 -17.43 -14.00
N GLY A 180 0.88 -17.16 -12.78
CA GLY A 180 2.23 -16.65 -12.54
C GLY A 180 2.46 -15.22 -13.01
N ALA A 181 3.71 -14.91 -13.31
CA ALA A 181 4.11 -13.57 -13.74
C ALA A 181 5.24 -13.58 -14.78
N ASP A 182 5.28 -12.53 -15.59
CA ASP A 182 6.37 -12.25 -16.52
C ASP A 182 7.26 -11.15 -15.95
N ALA A 183 8.53 -11.46 -15.70
CA ALA A 183 9.50 -10.49 -15.23
C ALA A 183 9.90 -9.50 -16.34
N VAL A 184 9.84 -8.20 -16.04
CA VAL A 184 10.24 -7.10 -16.93
C VAL A 184 11.41 -6.33 -16.29
N PRO A 185 12.65 -6.85 -16.38
CA PRO A 185 13.81 -6.23 -15.75
C PRO A 185 14.22 -4.93 -16.45
N PHE A 186 14.77 -4.00 -15.68
CA PHE A 186 15.51 -2.87 -16.21
C PHE A 186 16.73 -2.55 -15.34
N THR A 187 17.82 -2.10 -15.96
CA THR A 187 18.98 -1.62 -15.22
C THR A 187 18.70 -0.24 -14.61
N PRO A 188 18.81 -0.08 -13.28
CA PRO A 188 18.71 1.21 -12.62
C PRO A 188 19.75 2.20 -13.16
N ALA A 189 19.36 3.47 -13.24
CA ALA A 189 20.26 4.53 -13.66
C ALA A 189 20.13 5.72 -12.72
N SER A 190 21.22 6.44 -12.52
CA SER A 190 21.25 7.70 -11.76
C SER A 190 20.48 8.83 -12.45
N THR A 191 20.23 8.69 -13.75
CA THR A 191 19.34 9.56 -14.51
C THR A 191 18.00 8.88 -14.72
N ALA A 192 16.93 9.63 -14.47
CA ALA A 192 15.56 9.15 -14.62
C ALA A 192 15.32 8.59 -16.04
N ARG A 193 14.77 7.38 -16.13
CA ARG A 193 14.48 6.66 -17.38
C ARG A 193 13.06 6.16 -17.42
N LYS A 194 12.42 6.25 -18.58
CA LYS A 194 11.09 5.69 -18.76
C LYS A 194 11.17 4.15 -18.77
N VAL A 195 10.36 3.50 -17.93
CA VAL A 195 10.27 2.03 -17.80
C VAL A 195 8.92 1.49 -18.27
N TYR A 196 7.95 2.38 -18.47
CA TYR A 196 6.63 2.08 -19.01
C TYR A 196 6.10 3.29 -19.81
N ASP A 197 5.52 3.05 -20.98
CA ASP A 197 4.94 4.10 -21.85
C ASP A 197 3.80 3.53 -22.69
N ARG A 198 2.56 3.79 -22.31
CA ARG A 198 1.40 3.30 -23.06
C ARG A 198 0.15 4.12 -22.77
N ASP A 199 -0.61 4.43 -23.82
CA ASP A 199 -1.92 5.08 -23.76
C ASP A 199 -1.93 6.37 -22.94
N GLY A 200 -0.86 7.16 -23.06
CA GLY A 200 -0.70 8.45 -22.39
C GLY A 200 -0.22 8.36 -20.94
N LEU A 201 -0.07 7.16 -20.36
CA LEU A 201 0.60 6.95 -19.09
C LEU A 201 2.08 6.68 -19.33
N SER A 202 2.94 7.41 -18.62
CA SER A 202 4.36 7.07 -18.51
C SER A 202 4.75 6.79 -17.06
N VAL A 203 5.58 5.76 -16.86
CA VAL A 203 6.26 5.51 -15.59
C VAL A 203 7.76 5.67 -15.79
N THR A 204 8.37 6.53 -14.98
CA THR A 204 9.79 6.83 -14.99
C THR A 204 10.42 6.33 -13.71
N ALA A 205 11.58 5.69 -13.80
CA ALA A 205 12.34 5.19 -12.65
C ALA A 205 13.70 5.87 -12.54
N VAL A 206 14.21 6.03 -11.32
CA VAL A 206 15.59 6.45 -11.04
C VAL A 206 16.14 5.59 -9.90
N SER A 207 17.44 5.28 -9.92
CA SER A 207 18.10 4.68 -8.75
C SER A 207 18.05 5.65 -7.57
N VAL A 208 17.79 5.13 -6.38
CA VAL A 208 17.91 5.87 -5.12
C VAL A 208 18.99 5.24 -4.23
N ASP A 209 19.29 5.83 -3.07
CA ASP A 209 20.33 5.35 -2.15
C ASP A 209 19.69 4.68 -0.94
N HIS A 210 19.83 3.37 -0.88
CA HIS A 210 19.38 2.52 0.22
C HIS A 210 20.48 1.51 0.58
N ASP A 211 21.76 1.91 0.50
CA ASP A 211 22.89 1.04 0.84
C ASP A 211 22.73 0.43 2.24
N PRO A 212 23.00 -0.88 2.45
CA PRO A 212 23.64 -1.83 1.53
C PRO A 212 22.70 -2.56 0.57
N ILE A 213 21.45 -2.12 0.45
CA ILE A 213 20.46 -2.75 -0.41
C ILE A 213 20.57 -2.17 -1.82
N GLU A 214 21.14 -2.98 -2.70
CA GLU A 214 21.18 -2.68 -4.12
C GLU A 214 20.63 -3.85 -4.95
N PRO A 215 19.81 -3.58 -5.97
CA PRO A 215 19.35 -2.26 -6.41
C PRO A 215 18.09 -1.74 -5.66
N ALA A 216 17.97 -0.41 -5.55
CA ALA A 216 16.77 0.30 -5.10
C ALA A 216 16.39 1.44 -6.06
N VAL A 217 15.09 1.64 -6.32
CA VAL A 217 14.58 2.65 -7.25
C VAL A 217 13.33 3.36 -6.73
N ALA A 218 13.19 4.62 -7.15
CA ALA A 218 11.94 5.39 -7.05
C ALA A 218 11.20 5.38 -8.39
N TYR A 219 9.88 5.56 -8.35
CA TYR A 219 9.02 5.65 -9.54
C TYR A 219 8.24 6.95 -9.57
N ARG A 220 8.01 7.47 -10.78
CA ARG A 220 7.07 8.56 -11.05
C ARG A 220 6.10 8.16 -12.14
N PHE A 221 4.82 8.36 -11.87
CA PHE A 221 3.71 8.17 -12.80
C PHE A 221 3.26 9.53 -13.29
N ASP A 222 3.13 9.71 -14.61
CA ASP A 222 2.56 10.89 -15.24
C ASP A 222 1.43 10.49 -16.18
N TYR A 223 0.25 11.06 -16.01
CA TYR A 223 -0.93 10.79 -16.83
C TYR A 223 -1.84 12.01 -16.93
N LYS A 224 -2.13 12.44 -18.16
CA LYS A 224 -3.04 13.56 -18.47
C LYS A 224 -2.78 14.81 -17.63
N GLY A 225 -1.51 15.16 -17.44
CA GLY A 225 -1.08 16.34 -16.69
C GLY A 225 -1.09 16.19 -15.16
N ARG A 226 -1.43 15.01 -14.63
CA ARG A 226 -1.31 14.67 -13.22
C ARG A 226 -0.09 13.80 -12.97
N SER A 227 0.51 13.88 -11.78
CA SER A 227 1.69 13.10 -11.45
C SER A 227 1.74 12.59 -10.01
N VAL A 228 2.38 11.45 -9.81
CA VAL A 228 2.62 10.85 -8.49
C VAL A 228 4.02 10.29 -8.47
N THR A 229 4.80 10.63 -7.45
CA THR A 229 6.15 10.07 -7.23
C THR A 229 6.13 9.22 -5.98
N ILE A 230 6.72 8.03 -6.03
CA ILE A 230 6.85 7.07 -4.94
C ILE A 230 8.34 6.82 -4.72
N SER A 231 8.82 7.07 -3.50
CA SER A 231 10.25 7.06 -3.18
C SER A 231 10.90 5.68 -3.24
N GLY A 232 10.16 4.61 -2.92
CA GLY A 232 10.77 3.40 -2.38
C GLY A 232 11.42 3.70 -1.03
N ASP A 233 12.32 2.83 -0.59
CA ASP A 233 13.14 3.08 0.59
C ASP A 233 14.44 3.76 0.15
N THR A 234 14.84 4.80 0.87
CA THR A 234 16.01 5.63 0.53
C THR A 234 16.39 6.56 1.68
N VAL A 235 17.64 6.97 1.74
CA VAL A 235 18.04 8.22 2.41
C VAL A 235 17.61 9.44 1.59
N LYS A 236 17.79 10.66 2.14
CA LYS A 236 17.57 11.90 1.38
C LYS A 236 18.44 11.92 0.12
N ASP A 237 17.80 11.78 -1.05
CA ASP A 237 18.50 11.60 -2.32
C ASP A 237 18.18 12.72 -3.33
N PRO A 238 19.18 13.48 -3.83
CA PRO A 238 18.99 14.48 -4.88
C PRO A 238 18.37 13.93 -6.18
N ARG A 239 18.58 12.64 -6.48
CA ARG A 239 17.98 11.97 -7.65
C ARG A 239 16.46 11.85 -7.49
N LEU A 240 15.99 11.57 -6.27
CA LEU A 240 14.56 11.56 -5.95
C LEU A 240 13.97 12.97 -6.04
N VAL A 241 14.67 13.99 -5.51
CA VAL A 241 14.25 15.40 -5.65
C VAL A 241 14.07 15.78 -7.12
N ALA A 242 15.03 15.39 -7.98
CA ALA A 242 14.95 15.64 -9.42
C ALA A 242 13.79 14.90 -10.10
N LEU A 243 13.53 13.64 -9.73
CA LEU A 243 12.40 12.86 -10.22
C LEU A 243 11.06 13.47 -9.79
N ALA A 244 10.97 13.91 -8.53
CA ALA A 244 9.76 14.43 -7.90
C ALA A 244 9.43 15.88 -8.27
N ARG A 245 10.25 16.55 -9.10
CA ARG A 245 10.08 17.96 -9.47
C ARG A 245 8.64 18.26 -9.90
N ASP A 246 8.02 19.20 -9.19
CA ASP A 246 6.66 19.72 -9.39
C ASP A 246 5.57 18.63 -9.37
N THR A 247 5.77 17.54 -8.63
CA THR A 247 4.78 16.45 -8.58
C THR A 247 3.52 16.83 -7.79
N ASP A 248 2.34 16.33 -8.18
CA ASP A 248 1.12 16.55 -7.39
C ASP A 248 1.21 15.87 -6.01
N ILE A 249 1.65 14.62 -5.98
CA ILE A 249 1.80 13.85 -4.74
C ILE A 249 3.18 13.20 -4.72
N LEU A 250 3.90 13.43 -3.63
CA LEU A 250 5.07 12.65 -3.25
C LEU A 250 4.67 11.68 -2.13
N VAL A 251 4.64 10.38 -2.45
CA VAL A 251 4.54 9.30 -1.47
C VAL A 251 5.96 8.94 -1.03
N HIS A 252 6.28 9.20 0.23
CA HIS A 252 7.63 9.05 0.76
C HIS A 252 7.67 8.09 1.95
N GLU A 253 8.71 7.26 2.05
CA GLU A 253 9.02 6.51 3.27
C GLU A 253 9.34 7.43 4.45
N ALA A 254 9.23 6.94 5.68
CA ALA A 254 9.68 7.69 6.84
C ALA A 254 10.14 6.82 8.01
N LEU A 255 11.37 7.07 8.44
CA LEU A 255 11.96 6.56 9.67
C LEU A 255 12.11 7.66 10.74
N ASN A 256 11.40 7.55 11.86
CA ASN A 256 11.61 8.43 13.00
C ASN A 256 12.78 7.95 13.87
N ALA A 257 13.96 8.53 13.64
CA ALA A 257 15.22 8.12 14.28
C ALA A 257 15.20 8.21 15.82
N ASP A 258 14.52 9.21 16.38
CA ASP A 258 14.38 9.39 17.84
C ASP A 258 13.55 8.25 18.45
N MET A 259 12.46 7.86 17.80
CA MET A 259 11.60 6.77 18.27
C MET A 259 12.29 5.42 18.11
N VAL A 260 12.99 5.18 17.00
CA VAL A 260 13.82 3.96 16.81
C VAL A 260 14.91 3.88 17.88
N SER A 261 15.59 4.99 18.16
CA SER A 261 16.64 5.04 19.21
C SER A 261 16.09 4.69 20.59
N GLN A 262 14.88 5.15 20.94
CA GLN A 262 14.23 4.77 22.20
C GLN A 262 13.93 3.27 22.28
N ILE A 263 13.50 2.65 21.17
CA ILE A 263 13.28 1.20 21.09
C ILE A 263 14.62 0.46 21.27
N ARG A 264 15.67 0.87 20.57
CA ARG A 264 17.04 0.32 20.73
C ARG A 264 17.49 0.35 22.19
N ASP A 265 17.35 1.50 22.85
CA ASP A 265 17.83 1.70 24.21
C ASP A 265 17.05 0.81 25.20
N GLN A 266 15.73 0.66 25.00
CA GLN A 266 14.91 -0.25 25.79
C GLN A 266 15.26 -1.73 25.54
N LEU A 267 15.57 -2.12 24.30
CA LEU A 267 16.03 -3.47 23.97
C LEU A 267 17.37 -3.77 24.66
N ASN A 268 18.31 -2.82 24.67
CA ASN A 268 19.57 -2.93 25.41
C ASN A 268 19.33 -3.10 26.91
N ALA A 269 18.46 -2.28 27.51
CA ALA A 269 18.10 -2.38 28.92
C ALA A 269 17.48 -3.76 29.27
N ASN A 270 16.79 -4.38 28.32
CA ASN A 270 16.20 -5.72 28.46
C ASN A 270 17.17 -6.87 28.12
N GLY A 271 18.45 -6.58 27.83
CA GLY A 271 19.44 -7.60 27.46
C GLY A 271 19.26 -8.18 26.05
N GLN A 272 18.49 -7.52 25.18
CA GLN A 272 18.18 -7.96 23.81
C GLN A 272 19.13 -7.34 22.78
N ALA A 273 20.45 -7.50 23.01
CA ALA A 273 21.50 -6.83 22.23
C ALA A 273 21.39 -7.06 20.71
N ARG A 274 20.96 -8.25 20.26
CA ARG A 274 20.78 -8.55 18.83
C ARG A 274 19.71 -7.66 18.18
N LEU A 275 18.56 -7.51 18.83
CA LEU A 275 17.48 -6.68 18.29
C LEU A 275 17.83 -5.19 18.39
N ALA A 276 18.53 -4.79 19.45
CA ALA A 276 19.04 -3.43 19.58
C ALA A 276 20.04 -3.10 18.45
N ALA A 277 20.94 -4.03 18.10
CA ALA A 277 21.84 -3.85 16.96
C ALA A 277 21.07 -3.63 15.66
N ILE A 278 20.05 -4.45 15.38
CA ILE A 278 19.20 -4.27 14.19
C ILE A 278 18.53 -2.89 14.18
N MET A 279 17.97 -2.44 15.32
CA MET A 279 17.37 -1.09 15.41
C MET A 279 18.40 0.04 15.26
N ASN A 280 19.67 -0.22 15.56
CA ASN A 280 20.72 0.75 15.33
C ASN A 280 21.12 0.82 13.87
N ASP A 281 21.22 -0.33 13.22
CA ASP A 281 21.66 -0.45 11.83
C ASP A 281 20.64 0.17 10.86
N ILE A 282 19.36 0.22 11.20
CA ILE A 282 18.34 0.82 10.32
C ILE A 282 18.34 2.35 10.29
N LEU A 283 19.16 3.02 11.11
CA LEU A 283 19.10 4.48 11.26
C LEU A 283 19.76 5.27 10.12
N ASP A 284 20.61 4.64 9.30
CA ASP A 284 21.49 5.34 8.35
C ASP A 284 21.16 5.10 6.86
N TYR A 285 20.13 4.29 6.56
CA TYR A 285 19.72 3.98 5.18
C TYR A 285 18.25 4.31 4.86
N HIS A 286 17.62 5.13 5.69
CA HIS A 286 16.24 5.59 5.56
C HIS A 286 16.13 7.12 5.70
N THR A 287 14.99 7.68 5.30
CA THR A 287 14.73 9.12 5.36
C THR A 287 13.96 9.48 6.63
N THR A 288 14.41 10.49 7.36
CA THR A 288 13.62 11.01 8.48
C THR A 288 12.40 11.80 8.00
N PRO A 289 11.34 11.95 8.82
CA PRO A 289 10.19 12.79 8.45
C PRO A 289 10.59 14.21 8.04
N VAL A 290 11.57 14.83 8.73
CA VAL A 290 12.05 16.18 8.39
C VAL A 290 12.75 16.18 7.03
N GLU A 291 13.63 15.22 6.78
CA GLU A 291 14.29 15.09 5.47
C GLU A 291 13.30 14.81 4.34
N GLY A 292 12.26 14.00 4.58
CA GLY A 292 11.18 13.77 3.60
C GLY A 292 10.39 15.05 3.30
N ALA A 293 10.17 15.89 4.32
CA ALA A 293 9.61 17.23 4.14
C ALA A 293 10.55 18.14 3.35
N GLU A 294 11.86 18.11 3.60
CA GLU A 294 12.85 18.83 2.80
C GLU A 294 12.85 18.35 1.34
N VAL A 295 12.77 17.05 1.07
CA VAL A 295 12.65 16.50 -0.30
C VAL A 295 11.39 17.04 -0.98
N ALA A 296 10.25 17.04 -0.29
CA ALA A 296 9.00 17.59 -0.83
C ALA A 296 9.12 19.08 -1.16
N SER A 297 9.75 19.85 -0.27
CA SER A 297 10.01 21.28 -0.41
C SER A 297 10.93 21.57 -1.59
N GLU A 298 12.09 20.91 -1.66
CA GLU A 298 13.09 21.05 -2.72
C GLU A 298 12.54 20.62 -4.08
N ALA A 299 11.68 19.61 -4.11
CA ALA A 299 11.01 19.14 -5.32
C ALA A 299 9.87 20.07 -5.77
N GLY A 300 9.31 20.90 -4.88
CA GLY A 300 8.09 21.65 -5.18
C GLY A 300 6.85 20.75 -5.25
N ALA A 301 6.83 19.65 -4.49
CA ALA A 301 5.68 18.76 -4.44
C ALA A 301 4.45 19.51 -3.92
N ARG A 302 3.26 19.22 -4.45
CA ARG A 302 2.01 19.88 -4.02
C ARG A 302 1.42 19.27 -2.75
N MET A 303 1.75 18.02 -2.45
CA MET A 303 1.37 17.30 -1.24
C MET A 303 2.42 16.24 -0.91
N LEU A 304 2.80 16.16 0.36
CA LEU A 304 3.62 15.08 0.91
C LEU A 304 2.73 14.08 1.65
N VAL A 305 2.85 12.81 1.29
CA VAL A 305 2.13 11.71 1.92
C VAL A 305 3.14 10.69 2.41
N PHE A 306 3.28 10.56 3.73
CA PHE A 306 4.15 9.54 4.30
C PHE A 306 3.50 8.16 4.21
N SER A 307 4.30 7.16 3.87
CA SER A 307 4.03 5.73 3.94
C SER A 307 5.25 5.06 4.57
N HIS A 308 5.25 3.72 4.65
CA HIS A 308 6.38 2.92 5.17
C HIS A 308 6.93 3.46 6.49
N PHE A 309 6.18 3.24 7.57
CA PHE A 309 6.50 3.83 8.85
C PHE A 309 7.48 2.97 9.66
N VAL A 310 8.63 3.55 9.98
CA VAL A 310 9.60 2.97 10.93
C VAL A 310 9.80 3.94 12.10
N PRO A 311 9.55 3.53 13.36
CA PRO A 311 8.93 2.28 13.76
C PRO A 311 7.41 2.28 13.47
N ALA A 312 6.75 1.15 13.75
CA ALA A 312 5.29 1.06 13.74
C ALA A 312 4.63 2.17 14.60
N VAL A 313 3.48 2.66 14.14
CA VAL A 313 2.77 3.81 14.74
C VAL A 313 1.36 3.36 15.13
N PRO A 314 1.20 2.59 16.22
CA PRO A 314 -0.02 1.82 16.53
C PRO A 314 -1.22 2.69 16.94
N SER A 315 -1.04 4.01 17.06
CA SER A 315 -2.11 4.94 17.44
C SER A 315 -1.89 6.30 16.80
N ARG A 316 -3.00 6.90 16.31
CA ARG A 316 -3.03 8.28 15.80
C ARG A 316 -2.57 9.32 16.82
N LEU A 317 -2.60 9.00 18.12
CA LEU A 317 -2.06 9.86 19.17
C LEU A 317 -0.56 10.16 18.98
N LEU A 318 0.18 9.26 18.34
CA LEU A 318 1.62 9.39 18.12
C LEU A 318 1.97 10.22 16.89
N TYR A 319 1.01 10.55 16.01
CA TYR A 319 1.29 11.23 14.75
C TYR A 319 1.98 12.59 14.92
N PRO A 320 1.58 13.47 15.87
CA PRO A 320 2.30 14.73 16.08
C PRO A 320 3.73 14.54 16.56
N ALA A 321 4.00 13.47 17.31
CA ALA A 321 5.37 13.15 17.75
C ALA A 321 6.21 12.59 16.58
N PHE A 322 5.59 11.78 15.72
CA PHE A 322 6.23 11.22 14.54
C PHE A 322 6.62 12.31 13.53
N LEU A 323 5.73 13.30 13.32
CA LEU A 323 5.91 14.40 12.37
C LEU A 323 6.62 15.64 12.96
N LYS A 324 7.16 15.55 14.17
CA LYS A 324 7.75 16.70 14.85
C LYS A 324 8.86 17.35 13.98
N GLY A 325 8.71 18.65 13.72
CA GLY A 325 9.67 19.47 12.96
C GLY A 325 9.44 19.51 11.45
N THR A 326 8.48 18.73 10.92
CA THR A 326 8.22 18.68 9.47
C THR A 326 7.61 19.98 8.92
N ASP A 327 6.76 20.65 9.70
CA ASP A 327 6.14 21.94 9.33
C ASP A 327 7.16 23.08 9.15
N ASP A 328 8.36 22.97 9.74
CA ASP A 328 9.43 23.96 9.56
C ASP A 328 10.20 23.76 8.22
N ALA A 329 10.09 22.57 7.62
CA ALA A 329 10.82 22.18 6.40
C ALA A 329 9.95 22.25 5.13
N TYR A 330 8.63 22.13 5.25
CA TYR A 330 7.70 22.13 4.12
C TYR A 330 6.37 22.81 4.47
N ASP A 331 6.04 23.86 3.72
CA ASP A 331 4.81 24.64 3.90
C ASP A 331 3.55 23.99 3.31
N GLY A 332 3.72 22.92 2.51
CA GLY A 332 2.62 22.24 1.85
C GLY A 332 1.90 21.22 2.75
N PRO A 333 0.78 20.63 2.27
CA PRO A 333 0.05 19.65 3.04
C PRO A 333 0.88 18.38 3.31
N ILE A 334 1.04 18.04 4.58
CA ILE A 334 1.68 16.79 5.05
C ILE A 334 0.61 15.83 5.57
N ILE A 335 0.60 14.61 5.01
CA ILE A 335 -0.36 13.57 5.38
C ILE A 335 0.38 12.36 5.98
N MET A 336 -0.01 11.96 7.18
CA MET A 336 0.24 10.59 7.66
C MET A 336 -0.65 9.64 6.86
N GLY A 337 -0.06 8.88 5.95
CA GLY A 337 -0.75 7.84 5.21
C GLY A 337 -1.31 6.76 6.15
N GLU A 338 -2.42 6.16 5.75
CA GLU A 338 -3.01 5.00 6.40
C GLU A 338 -3.59 4.07 5.34
N ASP A 339 -3.62 2.79 5.64
CA ASP A 339 -4.25 1.77 4.80
C ASP A 339 -5.71 2.15 4.50
N GLY A 340 -6.08 2.11 3.22
CA GLY A 340 -7.39 2.48 2.71
C GLY A 340 -7.57 3.96 2.38
N MET A 341 -6.57 4.82 2.61
CA MET A 341 -6.61 6.21 2.12
C MET A 341 -6.45 6.25 0.61
N ALA A 342 -7.26 7.10 -0.03
CA ALA A 342 -7.21 7.34 -1.46
C ALA A 342 -7.13 8.83 -1.79
N PHE A 343 -6.50 9.16 -2.91
CA PHE A 343 -6.33 10.51 -3.42
C PHE A 343 -6.71 10.52 -4.89
N GLU A 344 -7.74 11.29 -5.26
CA GLU A 344 -8.19 11.43 -6.64
C GLU A 344 -7.66 12.73 -7.24
N LEU A 345 -7.01 12.59 -8.39
CA LEU A 345 -6.37 13.62 -9.17
C LEU A 345 -7.05 13.66 -10.55
N SER A 346 -8.14 14.40 -10.68
CA SER A 346 -8.83 14.53 -11.98
C SER A 346 -7.94 15.24 -13.00
N ALA A 347 -7.95 14.78 -14.26
CA ALA A 347 -7.32 15.45 -15.39
C ALA A 347 -7.94 16.83 -15.71
N SER A 348 -9.14 17.11 -15.20
CA SER A 348 -9.88 18.36 -15.44
C SER A 348 -9.76 19.39 -14.32
N SER A 349 -8.97 19.09 -13.28
CA SER A 349 -8.88 19.91 -12.08
C SER A 349 -7.49 19.82 -11.47
N GLU A 350 -7.03 20.92 -10.90
CA GLU A 350 -5.81 20.95 -10.10
C GLU A 350 -6.03 20.44 -8.67
N ASN A 351 -7.26 20.18 -8.26
CA ASN A 351 -7.54 19.73 -6.89
C ASN A 351 -7.07 18.28 -6.69
N ILE A 352 -6.67 17.99 -5.44
CA ILE A 352 -6.40 16.65 -4.93
C ILE A 352 -7.52 16.34 -3.92
N VAL A 353 -8.35 15.34 -4.22
CA VAL A 353 -9.47 14.96 -3.35
C VAL A 353 -9.09 13.74 -2.53
N ARG A 354 -8.96 13.92 -1.21
CA ARG A 354 -8.68 12.82 -0.28
C ARG A 354 -9.96 12.11 0.15
N LYS A 355 -9.94 10.78 0.17
CA LYS A 355 -11.04 9.90 0.59
C LYS A 355 -10.51 8.71 1.41
N ARG A 356 -11.44 7.93 1.98
CA ARG A 356 -11.19 6.59 2.52
C ARG A 356 -12.09 5.59 1.82
N LEU A 357 -11.58 4.38 1.60
CA LEU A 357 -12.30 3.29 0.91
C LEU A 357 -12.90 2.26 1.87
N ASP A 358 -12.70 2.39 3.19
CA ASP A 358 -13.14 1.45 4.23
C ASP A 358 -14.11 2.03 5.27
#